data_AF-A0A817P2D8-F1
#
_entry.id   AF-A0A817P2D8-F1
#
_cell.length_a   1.000
_cell.length_b   1.000
_cell.length_c   1.000
_cell.angle_alpha   90.00
_cell.angle_beta   90.00
_cell.angle_gamma   90.00
#
_symmetry.space_group_name_H-M   'P 1'
#
loop_
_entity.id
_entity.type
_entity.pdbx_description
1 polymer ?
#
loop_
_entity_poly.entity_id
_entity_poly.type
_entity_poly.pdbx_seq_one_letter_code
_entity_poly.pdbx_strand_id
1 'polypeptide(L)'
;MHVLGQFTPHDWPEFDWRPTASLKRWLAMLLITYFLFLVELGTFYLKFILWIPPLYFLCVIRLFFFLLADGVAMREVFEYLDNREYQRNENKKINRAEADVEQETSQQEGPADKKAERISSTNTQ
;
A
#
# COMPACT_ATOMS: atom_id res chain seq x y z
N MET A 1 -24.07 -32.86 -7.51
CA MET A 1 -22.89 -32.03 -7.86
C MET A 1 -22.96 -30.73 -7.05
N HIS A 2 -22.29 -30.64 -5.89
CA HIS A 2 -22.25 -29.42 -5.04
C HIS A 2 -20.83 -29.05 -4.60
N VAL A 3 -19.80 -29.42 -5.38
CA VAL A 3 -18.38 -29.14 -5.05
C VAL A 3 -17.78 -27.98 -5.85
N LEU A 4 -18.49 -27.46 -6.85
CA LEU A 4 -17.96 -26.41 -7.75
C LEU A 4 -17.99 -24.99 -7.13
N GLY A 5 -18.64 -24.79 -5.98
CA GLY A 5 -18.72 -23.49 -5.30
C GLY A 5 -17.75 -23.30 -4.12
N GLN A 6 -16.97 -24.33 -3.76
CA GLN A 6 -16.06 -24.26 -2.61
C GLN A 6 -14.71 -23.59 -2.94
N PHE A 7 -14.38 -23.48 -4.22
CA PHE A 7 -13.15 -22.84 -4.70
C PHE A 7 -13.38 -21.44 -5.27
N THR A 8 -14.61 -20.94 -5.26
CA THR A 8 -14.90 -19.57 -5.68
C THR A 8 -14.88 -18.68 -4.43
N PRO A 9 -13.87 -17.81 -4.26
CA PRO A 9 -13.95 -16.79 -3.22
C PRO A 9 -15.21 -15.95 -3.43
N HIS A 10 -15.93 -15.69 -2.33
CA HIS A 10 -17.21 -14.96 -2.35
C HIS A 10 -17.06 -13.54 -2.90
N ASP A 11 -15.87 -12.95 -2.72
CA ASP A 11 -15.47 -11.68 -3.26
C ASP A 11 -14.34 -11.90 -4.28
N TRP A 12 -14.61 -11.61 -5.54
CA TRP A 12 -13.53 -11.41 -6.51
C TRP A 12 -12.84 -10.11 -6.11
N PRO A 13 -11.51 -10.09 -5.90
CA PRO A 13 -10.83 -8.84 -5.63
C PRO A 13 -11.04 -7.93 -6.84
N GLU A 14 -11.86 -6.89 -6.67
CA GLU A 14 -11.95 -5.78 -7.61
C GLU A 14 -10.63 -5.03 -7.55
N PHE A 15 -9.65 -5.55 -8.30
CA PHE A 15 -8.38 -4.91 -8.44
C PHE A 15 -8.56 -3.72 -9.38
N ASP A 16 -8.71 -2.54 -8.81
CA ASP A 16 -8.79 -1.28 -9.54
C ASP A 16 -7.39 -0.95 -10.09
N TRP A 17 -7.09 -1.43 -11.31
CA TRP A 17 -5.84 -1.21 -12.06
C TRP A 17 -5.70 0.28 -12.42
N ARG A 18 -5.36 1.12 -11.43
CA ARG A 18 -5.11 2.56 -11.60
C ARG A 18 -3.62 2.86 -11.40
N PRO A 19 -2.75 2.53 -12.38
CA PRO A 19 -1.30 2.62 -12.24
C PRO A 19 -0.78 4.05 -12.06
N THR A 20 -1.55 5.06 -12.46
CA THR A 20 -1.18 6.49 -12.40
C THR A 20 -1.88 7.27 -11.27
N ALA A 21 -2.77 6.63 -10.50
CA ALA A 21 -3.57 7.36 -9.51
C ALA A 21 -2.78 7.85 -8.28
N SER A 22 -1.62 7.25 -8.01
CA SER A 22 -0.76 7.62 -6.88
C SER A 22 0.70 7.65 -7.32
N LEU A 23 1.47 8.65 -6.86
CA LEU A 23 2.90 8.79 -7.20
C LEU A 23 3.72 7.55 -6.84
N LYS A 24 3.35 6.82 -5.78
CA LYS A 24 4.00 5.56 -5.41
C LYS A 24 3.72 4.43 -6.41
N ARG A 25 2.48 4.33 -6.90
CA ARG A 25 2.09 3.34 -7.92
C ARG A 25 2.80 3.63 -9.24
N TRP A 26 2.93 4.91 -9.57
CA TRP A 26 3.68 5.35 -10.75
C TRP A 26 5.18 5.03 -10.64
N LEU A 27 5.81 5.28 -9.49
CA LEU A 27 7.20 4.89 -9.22
C LEU A 27 7.41 3.37 -9.29
N ALA A 28 6.47 2.58 -8.77
CA ALA A 28 6.52 1.11 -8.88
C ALA A 28 6.52 0.66 -10.35
N MET A 29 5.64 1.23 -11.19
CA MET A 29 5.63 0.94 -12.63
C MET A 29 6.95 1.32 -13.32
N LEU A 30 7.52 2.49 -12.97
CA LEU A 30 8.81 2.92 -13.50
C LEU A 30 9.94 1.99 -13.09
N LEU A 31 9.99 1.54 -11.83
CA LEU A 31 11.01 0.63 -11.35
C LEU A 31 10.96 -0.70 -12.09
N ILE A 32 9.76 -1.28 -12.24
CA ILE A 32 9.56 -2.55 -12.95
C ILE A 32 9.99 -2.41 -14.42
N THR A 33 9.53 -1.36 -15.10
CA THR A 33 9.92 -1.08 -16.49
C THR A 33 11.44 -0.91 -16.61
N TYR A 34 12.06 -0.22 -15.65
CA TYR A 34 13.50 0.01 -15.61
C TYR A 34 14.30 -1.28 -15.37
N PHE A 35 13.83 -2.17 -14.49
CA PHE A 35 14.48 -3.47 -14.24
C PHE A 35 14.44 -4.37 -15.47
N LEU A 36 13.29 -4.44 -16.15
CA LEU A 36 13.19 -5.17 -17.42
C LEU A 36 14.16 -4.59 -18.45
N PHE A 37 14.20 -3.26 -18.59
CA PHE A 37 15.12 -2.56 -19.49
C PHE A 37 16.59 -2.82 -19.14
N LEU A 38 16.97 -2.84 -17.86
CA LEU A 38 18.34 -3.10 -17.43
C LEU A 38 18.81 -4.52 -17.74
N VAL A 39 17.93 -5.52 -17.59
CA VAL A 39 18.27 -6.91 -17.93
C VAL A 39 18.39 -7.09 -19.44
N GLU A 40 17.48 -6.47 -20.19
CA GLU A 40 17.49 -6.50 -21.64
C GLU A 40 18.72 -5.75 -22.19
N LEU A 41 18.95 -4.50 -21.78
CA LEU A 41 20.18 -3.77 -22.12
C LEU A 41 21.41 -4.53 -21.64
N GLY A 42 21.46 -5.06 -20.43
CA GLY A 42 22.66 -5.71 -19.89
C GLY A 42 23.15 -6.90 -20.74
N THR A 43 22.22 -7.66 -21.31
CA THR A 43 22.56 -8.79 -22.21
C THR A 43 22.87 -8.34 -23.65
N PHE A 44 22.26 -7.25 -24.13
CA PHE A 44 22.54 -6.67 -25.45
C PHE A 44 23.78 -5.74 -25.48
N TYR A 45 24.13 -5.07 -24.38
CA TYR A 45 25.24 -4.12 -24.30
C TYR A 45 26.59 -4.82 -24.18
N LEU A 46 26.67 -5.87 -23.35
CA LEU A 46 27.90 -6.67 -23.25
C LEU A 46 28.27 -7.30 -24.60
N LYS A 47 27.26 -7.63 -25.40
CA LYS A 47 27.38 -8.17 -26.75
C LYS A 47 27.99 -7.18 -27.75
N PHE A 48 27.79 -5.88 -27.53
CA PHE A 48 28.30 -4.80 -28.39
C PHE A 48 29.72 -4.34 -28.01
N ILE A 49 30.05 -4.35 -26.71
CA ILE A 49 31.36 -3.90 -26.21
C ILE A 49 32.40 -5.04 -26.19
N LEU A 50 31.96 -6.28 -26.00
CA LEU A 50 32.83 -7.46 -25.89
C LEU A 50 32.59 -8.37 -27.10
N TRP A 51 33.48 -8.32 -28.09
CA TRP A 51 33.49 -9.10 -29.34
C TRP A 51 33.46 -10.63 -29.07
N ILE A 52 32.30 -11.19 -28.72
CA ILE A 52 32.12 -12.63 -28.44
C ILE A 52 30.98 -13.15 -29.32
N PRO A 53 31.12 -14.33 -29.97
CA PRO A 53 30.08 -14.90 -30.82
C PRO A 53 28.82 -15.31 -30.01
N PRO A 54 27.63 -15.34 -30.64
CA PRO A 54 26.32 -15.27 -29.96
C PRO A 54 25.76 -16.56 -29.36
N LEU A 55 25.21 -16.42 -28.15
CA LEU A 55 24.55 -17.44 -27.31
C LEU A 55 23.05 -17.11 -27.21
N TYR A 56 22.27 -17.42 -28.23
CA TYR A 56 20.96 -16.81 -28.44
C TYR A 56 19.82 -17.34 -27.54
N PHE A 57 19.83 -18.61 -27.15
CA PHE A 57 18.70 -19.21 -26.42
C PHE A 57 18.80 -19.10 -24.89
N LEU A 58 20.01 -19.19 -24.33
CA LEU A 58 20.21 -19.14 -22.87
C LEU A 58 19.87 -17.75 -22.29
N CYS A 59 20.14 -16.68 -23.05
CA CYS A 59 19.78 -15.32 -22.66
C CYS A 59 18.26 -15.10 -22.65
N VAL A 60 17.55 -15.62 -23.66
CA VAL A 60 16.08 -15.48 -23.77
C VAL A 60 15.37 -16.26 -22.67
N ILE A 61 15.79 -17.50 -22.41
CA ILE A 61 15.22 -18.30 -21.30
C ILE A 61 15.40 -17.57 -19.97
N ARG A 62 16.60 -17.05 -19.70
CA ARG A 62 16.88 -16.30 -18.46
C ARG A 62 16.03 -15.03 -18.35
N LEU A 63 15.87 -14.28 -19.45
CA LEU A 63 15.01 -13.09 -19.49
C LEU A 63 13.54 -13.46 -19.21
N PHE A 64 13.05 -14.56 -19.77
CA PHE A 64 11.68 -15.02 -19.55
C PHE A 64 11.43 -15.39 -18.09
N PHE A 65 12.38 -16.07 -17.44
CA PHE A 65 12.31 -16.33 -16.00
C PHE A 65 12.28 -15.04 -15.18
N PHE A 66 13.10 -14.04 -15.53
CA PHE A 66 13.05 -12.74 -14.85
C PHE A 66 11.75 -12.00 -15.11
N LEU A 67 11.18 -12.05 -16.31
CA LEU A 67 9.88 -11.44 -16.61
C LEU A 67 8.75 -12.04 -15.76
N LEU A 68 8.75 -13.37 -15.61
CA LEU A 68 7.77 -14.05 -14.74
C LEU A 68 7.96 -13.67 -13.27
N ALA A 69 9.21 -13.65 -12.79
CA ALA A 69 9.52 -13.26 -11.41
C ALA A 69 9.16 -11.78 -11.15
N ASP A 70 9.44 -10.90 -12.10
CA ASP A 70 9.14 -9.46 -12.02
C ASP A 70 7.63 -9.21 -12.04
N GLY A 71 6.86 -9.98 -12.81
CA GLY A 71 5.39 -9.96 -12.76
C GLY A 71 4.81 -10.42 -11.41
N VAL A 72 5.39 -11.44 -10.77
CA VAL A 72 5.00 -11.85 -9.42
C VAL A 72 5.34 -10.76 -8.40
N ALA A 73 6.55 -10.22 -8.48
CA ALA A 73 7.00 -9.12 -7.62
C ALA A 73 6.13 -7.87 -7.77
N MET A 74 5.72 -7.53 -9.00
CA MET A 74 4.79 -6.43 -9.28
C MET A 74 3.49 -6.60 -8.47
N ARG A 75 2.90 -7.80 -8.52
CA ARG A 75 1.65 -8.08 -7.82
C ARG A 75 1.82 -7.91 -6.30
N GLU A 76 2.87 -8.47 -5.72
CA GLU A 76 3.15 -8.36 -4.28
C GLU A 76 3.40 -6.90 -3.85
N VAL A 77 4.16 -6.15 -4.65
CA VAL A 77 4.45 -4.73 -4.37
C VAL A 77 3.18 -3.90 -4.41
N PHE A 78 2.30 -4.12 -5.38
CA PHE A 78 1.02 -3.41 -5.44
C PHE A 78 0.12 -3.76 -4.26
N GLU A 79 0.03 -5.03 -3.89
CA GLU A 79 -0.75 -5.48 -2.72
C GLU A 79 -0.22 -4.89 -1.41
N TYR A 80 1.11 -4.83 -1.25
CA TYR A 80 1.74 -4.19 -0.10
C TYR A 80 1.49 -2.67 -0.07
N LEU A 81 1.59 -2.00 -1.22
CA LEU A 81 1.35 -0.56 -1.33
C LEU A 81 -0.11 -0.21 -0.98
N ASP A 82 -1.07 -1.01 -1.44
CA ASP A 82 -2.49 -0.77 -1.21
C ASP A 82 -2.88 -0.98 0.27
N ASN A 83 -2.40 -2.06 0.90
CA ASN A 83 -2.61 -2.30 2.33
C ASN A 83 -2.07 -1.17 3.23
N ARG A 84 -0.95 -0.56 2.85
CA ARG A 84 -0.36 0.57 3.58
C ARG A 84 -1.20 1.84 3.44
N GLU A 85 -1.79 2.07 2.27
CA GLU A 85 -2.70 3.20 2.04
C GLU A 85 -4.00 3.02 2.83
N TYR A 86 -4.58 1.82 2.83
CA TYR A 86 -5.77 1.48 3.63
C TYR A 86 -5.55 1.76 5.13
N GLN A 87 -4.49 1.17 5.70
CA GLN A 87 -4.16 1.35 7.11
C GLN A 87 -3.93 2.80 7.49
N ARG A 88 -3.23 3.57 6.64
CA ARG A 88 -3.00 5.00 6.88
C ARG A 88 -4.30 5.79 6.94
N ASN A 89 -5.23 5.48 6.04
CA ASN A 89 -6.51 6.17 5.95
C ASN A 89 -7.40 5.86 7.15
N GLU A 90 -7.39 4.62 7.64
CA GLU A 90 -8.12 4.20 8.83
C GLU A 90 -7.60 4.90 10.10
N ASN A 91 -6.29 4.86 10.34
CA ASN A 91 -5.67 5.54 11.48
C ASN A 91 -5.97 7.04 11.49
N LYS A 92 -6.01 7.70 10.32
CA LYS A 92 -6.37 9.11 10.22
C LYS A 92 -7.83 9.40 10.63
N LYS A 93 -8.75 8.45 10.41
CA LYS A 93 -10.15 8.59 10.83
C LYS A 93 -10.29 8.45 12.35
N ILE A 94 -9.59 7.46 12.92
CA ILE A 94 -9.58 7.21 14.38
C ILE A 94 -9.07 8.45 15.11
N ASN A 95 -7.90 8.98 14.72
CA ASN A 95 -7.33 10.17 15.37
C ASN A 95 -8.22 11.42 15.24
N ARG A 96 -9.04 11.51 14.18
CA ARG A 96 -10.03 12.59 14.05
C ARG A 96 -11.20 12.40 15.00
N ALA A 97 -11.74 11.18 15.08
CA ALA A 97 -12.82 10.87 16.00
C ALA A 97 -12.40 11.07 17.47
N GLU A 98 -11.16 10.70 17.82
CA GLU A 98 -10.60 10.96 19.16
C GLU A 98 -10.49 12.45 19.45
N ALA A 99 -10.04 13.26 18.48
CA ALA A 99 -9.97 14.71 18.66
C ALA A 99 -11.36 15.36 18.85
N ASP A 100 -12.39 14.86 18.16
CA ASP A 100 -13.77 15.34 18.33
C ASP A 100 -14.31 14.97 19.73
N VAL A 101 -14.04 13.76 20.22
CA VAL A 101 -14.40 13.31 21.58
C VAL A 101 -13.67 14.12 22.65
N GLU A 102 -12.40 14.47 22.44
CA GLU A 102 -11.61 15.27 23.37
C GLU A 102 -12.08 16.73 23.42
N GLN A 103 -12.58 17.27 22.29
CA GLN A 103 -13.25 18.57 22.26
C GLN A 103 -14.59 18.55 23.01
N GLU A 104 -15.40 17.50 22.85
CA GLU A 104 -16.64 17.34 23.60
C GLU A 104 -16.38 17.20 25.11
N THR A 105 -15.36 16.42 25.48
CA THR A 105 -14.94 16.22 26.88
C THR A 105 -14.46 17.53 27.52
N SER A 106 -13.64 18.31 26.81
CA SER A 106 -13.15 19.63 27.27
C SER A 106 -14.27 20.66 27.41
N GLN A 107 -15.31 20.58 26.58
CA GLN A 107 -16.48 21.47 26.65
C GLN A 107 -17.43 21.08 27.80
N GLN A 108 -17.38 19.82 28.26
CA GLN A 108 -18.25 19.28 29.30
C GLN A 108 -17.69 19.41 30.73
N GLU A 109 -16.36 19.58 30.90
CA GLU A 109 -15.74 19.83 32.23
C GLU A 109 -15.96 21.26 32.79
N GLY A 110 -16.27 22.25 31.94
CA GLY A 110 -16.36 23.66 32.33
C GLY A 110 -17.45 24.09 33.36
N PRO A 111 -18.62 23.41 33.49
CA PRO A 111 -19.68 23.83 34.42
C PRO A 111 -19.81 22.99 35.70
N ALA A 112 -19.22 21.78 35.77
CA ALA A 112 -19.40 20.87 36.91
C ALA A 112 -18.50 21.24 38.10
N ASP A 113 -17.24 21.58 37.83
CA ASP A 113 -16.25 21.97 38.86
C ASP A 113 -16.66 23.28 39.57
N LYS A 114 -17.07 24.30 38.78
CA LYS A 114 -17.60 25.57 39.30
C LYS A 114 -18.87 25.40 40.15
N LYS A 115 -19.64 24.33 39.91
CA LYS A 115 -20.82 24.04 40.72
C LYS A 115 -20.40 23.41 42.04
N ALA A 116 -19.49 22.44 42.04
CA ALA A 116 -18.94 21.79 43.23
C ALA A 116 -18.28 22.81 44.20
N GLU A 117 -17.51 23.76 43.67
CA GLU A 117 -16.90 24.85 44.44
C GLU A 117 -17.96 25.79 45.07
N ARG A 118 -19.06 26.04 44.35
CA ARG A 118 -20.19 26.84 44.85
C ARG A 118 -20.98 26.13 45.97
N ILE A 119 -21.12 24.81 45.93
CA ILE A 119 -21.84 24.06 46.99
C ILE A 119 -20.98 23.95 48.25
N SER A 120 -19.66 23.79 48.11
CA SER A 120 -18.72 23.79 49.23
C SER A 120 -18.67 25.13 49.96
N SER A 121 -18.75 26.25 49.23
CA SER A 121 -18.76 27.60 49.82
C SER A 121 -20.09 28.00 50.47
N THR A 122 -21.19 27.32 50.14
CA THR A 122 -22.53 27.60 50.72
C THR A 122 -22.78 26.88 52.05
N ASN A 123 -22.00 25.83 52.37
CA ASN A 123 -22.20 24.98 53.55
C ASN A 123 -21.28 25.30 54.75
N THR A 124 -20.54 26.42 54.69
CA THR A 124 -19.58 26.84 55.74
C THR A 124 -19.94 28.21 56.35
N GLN A 125 -21.23 28.48 56.49
CA GLN A 125 -21.79 29.47 57.43
C GLN A 125 -22.86 28.78 58.28
#